data_AF-A0A354WLP1-F1
#
_entry.id   AF-A0A354WLP1-F1
#
_cell.length_a   1.000
_cell.length_b   1.000
_cell.length_c   1.000
_cell.angle_alpha   90.00
_cell.angle_beta   90.00
_cell.angle_gamma   90.00
#
_symmetry.space_group_name_H-M   'P 1'
#
loop_
_entity.id
_entity.type
_entity.pdbx_description
1 polymer ?
#
loop_
_entity_poly.entity_id
_entity_poly.type
_entity_poly.pdbx_seq_one_letter_code
_entity_poly.pdbx_strand_id
1 'polypeptide(L)'
;FDTVQLNAGCEWGHLWTDLPKYENGRLIVWRVVEQRVEDYTVSVTQEGITFVVTNTHDRPKNPPEQPPENPPEKLPQTGVLWWPVPVLAAVGLAFLVAGTLLKKRS
;
A
#
# COMPACT_ATOMS: atom_id res chain seq x y z
N PHE A 1 27.52 -7.73 -17.04
CA PHE A 1 26.38 -7.65 -16.10
C PHE A 1 25.58 -8.92 -16.27
N ASP A 2 25.26 -9.59 -15.17
CA ASP A 2 24.29 -10.68 -15.21
C ASP A 2 22.88 -10.08 -15.20
N THR A 3 21.97 -10.60 -16.02
CA THR A 3 20.63 -10.03 -16.23
C THR A 3 19.58 -11.09 -15.97
N VAL A 4 18.60 -10.73 -15.16
CA VAL A 4 17.52 -11.62 -14.73
C VAL A 4 16.18 -11.01 -15.12
N GLN A 5 15.28 -11.83 -15.67
CA GLN A 5 13.89 -11.44 -15.86
C GLN A 5 13.04 -11.94 -14.70
N LEU A 6 12.42 -11.01 -13.98
CA LEU A 6 11.47 -11.31 -12.92
C LEU A 6 10.05 -11.34 -13.47
N ASN A 7 9.25 -12.27 -12.98
CA ASN A 7 7.83 -12.39 -13.30
C ASN A 7 7.09 -13.09 -12.14
N ALA A 8 5.77 -13.18 -12.26
CA ALA A 8 4.94 -13.83 -11.25
C ALA A 8 5.29 -15.32 -11.03
N GLY A 9 5.80 -16.03 -12.04
CA GLY A 9 6.19 -17.43 -11.94
C GLY A 9 7.44 -17.68 -11.10
N CYS A 10 8.28 -16.66 -10.91
CA CYS A 10 9.40 -16.70 -9.95
C CYS A 10 9.09 -15.90 -8.67
N GLU A 11 7.82 -15.58 -8.43
CA GLU A 11 7.37 -14.79 -7.28
C GLU A 11 8.13 -13.46 -7.12
N TRP A 12 8.56 -12.87 -8.24
CA TRP A 12 9.38 -11.65 -8.28
C TRP A 12 10.71 -11.75 -7.50
N GLY A 13 11.20 -12.97 -7.28
CA GLY A 13 12.44 -13.25 -6.56
C GLY A 13 13.53 -13.87 -7.45
N HIS A 14 14.78 -13.64 -7.06
CA HIS A 14 15.95 -14.30 -7.63
C HIS A 14 17.09 -14.38 -6.62
N LEU A 15 17.92 -15.43 -6.72
CA LEU A 15 19.10 -15.64 -5.89
C LEU A 15 20.33 -15.82 -6.77
N TRP A 16 21.27 -14.89 -6.69
CA TRP A 16 22.61 -15.08 -7.25
C TRP A 16 23.46 -15.91 -6.29
N THR A 17 24.03 -17.00 -6.78
CA THR A 17 25.00 -17.82 -6.05
C THR A 17 26.42 -17.57 -6.55
N ASP A 18 27.41 -18.06 -5.79
CA ASP A 18 28.82 -18.10 -6.22
C ASP A 18 29.44 -16.72 -6.53
N LEU A 19 28.91 -15.67 -5.91
CA LEU A 19 29.47 -14.32 -6.02
C LEU A 19 30.70 -14.16 -5.11
N PRO A 20 31.90 -13.85 -5.65
CA PRO A 20 33.08 -13.64 -4.84
C PRO A 20 32.92 -12.42 -3.93
N LYS A 21 33.43 -12.53 -2.70
CA LYS A 21 33.50 -11.40 -1.76
C LYS A 21 34.67 -10.48 -2.06
N TYR A 22 35.77 -11.04 -2.57
CA TYR A 22 37.00 -10.31 -2.88
C TYR A 22 37.49 -10.64 -4.28
N GLU A 23 38.06 -9.63 -4.95
CA GLU A 23 38.79 -9.79 -6.19
C GLU A 23 40.13 -9.05 -6.05
N ASN A 24 41.24 -9.77 -6.29
CA ASN A 24 42.59 -9.22 -6.14
C ASN A 24 42.85 -8.54 -4.78
N GLY A 25 42.32 -9.12 -3.70
CA GLY A 25 42.46 -8.60 -2.33
C GLY A 25 41.59 -7.38 -2.01
N ARG A 26 40.70 -6.93 -2.92
CA ARG A 26 39.76 -5.83 -2.71
C ARG A 26 38.35 -6.36 -2.54
N LEU A 27 37.60 -5.78 -1.60
CA LEU A 27 36.19 -6.11 -1.38
C LEU A 27 35.37 -5.70 -2.60
N ILE A 28 34.51 -6.60 -3.07
CA ILE A 28 33.59 -6.32 -4.17
C ILE A 28 32.29 -5.73 -3.60
N VAL A 29 31.80 -4.66 -4.21
CA VAL A 29 30.50 -4.07 -3.89
C VAL A 29 29.52 -4.38 -5.01
N TRP A 30 28.61 -5.31 -4.75
CA TRP A 30 27.54 -5.66 -5.68
C TRP A 30 26.44 -4.60 -5.70
N ARG A 31 25.87 -4.36 -6.88
CA ARG A 31 24.77 -3.41 -7.08
C ARG A 31 23.74 -4.03 -8.00
N VAL A 32 22.47 -3.77 -7.69
CA VAL A 32 21.32 -4.11 -8.53
C VAL A 32 20.81 -2.84 -9.18
N VAL A 33 20.51 -2.90 -10.47
CA VAL A 33 19.88 -1.83 -11.24
C VAL A 33 18.74 -2.43 -12.06
N GLU A 34 17.63 -1.71 -12.12
CA GLU A 34 16.53 -2.06 -13.02
C GLU A 34 16.61 -1.22 -14.29
N GLN A 35 16.20 -1.80 -15.42
CA GLN A 35 15.99 -1.04 -16.64
C GLN A 35 14.78 -0.11 -16.45
N ARG A 36 14.85 1.09 -17.03
CA ARG A 36 13.78 2.07 -16.91
C ARG A 36 12.46 1.49 -17.45
N VAL A 37 11.43 1.53 -16.61
CA VAL A 37 10.04 1.27 -17.01
C VAL A 37 9.33 2.63 -17.13
N GLU A 38 8.62 2.84 -18.24
CA GLU A 38 7.85 4.08 -18.45
C GLU A 38 6.72 4.19 -17.43
N ASP A 39 6.43 5.42 -16.97
CA ASP A 39 5.43 5.72 -15.92
C ASP A 39 5.68 5.07 -14.54
N TYR A 40 6.90 4.57 -14.29
CA TYR A 40 7.30 4.06 -12.98
C TYR A 40 8.58 4.70 -12.48
N THR A 41 8.57 5.06 -11.20
CA THR A 41 9.76 5.44 -10.44
C THR A 41 10.31 4.22 -9.69
N VAL A 42 11.57 3.90 -9.97
CA VAL A 42 12.30 2.77 -9.36
C VAL A 42 13.08 3.22 -8.13
N SER A 43 13.01 2.45 -7.05
CA SER A 43 13.85 2.58 -5.87
C SER A 43 14.49 1.24 -5.52
N VAL A 44 15.79 1.24 -5.18
CA VAL A 44 16.51 0.04 -4.76
C VAL A 44 17.03 0.24 -3.35
N THR A 45 16.62 -0.62 -2.42
CA THR A 45 17.12 -0.66 -1.05
C THR A 45 17.91 -1.95 -0.81
N GLN A 46 18.82 -1.91 0.17
CA GLN A 46 19.65 -3.05 0.53
C GLN A 46 19.48 -3.37 2.02
N GLU A 47 19.20 -4.64 2.31
CA GLU A 47 19.05 -5.21 3.65
C GLU A 47 20.01 -6.39 3.80
N GLY A 48 21.21 -6.11 4.32
CA GLY A 48 22.28 -7.10 4.39
C GLY A 48 22.74 -7.55 3.00
N ILE A 49 22.46 -8.81 2.64
CA ILE A 49 22.76 -9.38 1.32
C ILE A 49 21.56 -9.34 0.36
N THR A 50 20.39 -8.89 0.84
CA THR A 50 19.16 -8.83 0.05
C THR A 50 18.99 -7.45 -0.56
N PHE A 51 18.59 -7.39 -1.82
CA PHE A 51 18.22 -6.17 -2.51
C PHE A 51 16.71 -6.18 -2.78
N VAL A 52 16.03 -5.09 -2.45
CA VAL A 52 14.60 -4.91 -2.70
C VAL A 52 14.42 -3.82 -3.74
N VAL A 53 13.79 -4.16 -4.86
CA VAL A 53 13.47 -3.23 -5.94
C VAL A 53 11.98 -2.88 -5.85
N THR A 54 11.68 -1.59 -5.74
CA THR A 54 10.31 -1.07 -5.63
C THR A 54 9.98 -0.17 -6.81
N ASN A 55 8.92 -0.54 -7.54
CA ASN A 55 8.39 0.25 -8.65
C ASN A 55 7.12 0.95 -8.22
N THR A 56 7.14 2.29 -8.25
CA THR A 56 5.99 3.14 -7.92
C THR A 56 5.41 3.73 -9.19
N HIS A 57 4.14 3.42 -9.49
CA HIS A 57 3.47 3.98 -10.66
C HIS A 57 3.23 5.48 -10.49
N ASP A 58 3.75 6.28 -11.41
CA ASP A 58 3.62 7.72 -11.45
C ASP A 58 2.21 8.06 -11.96
N ARG A 59 1.22 8.09 -11.06
CA ARG A 59 -0.10 8.60 -11.42
C ARG A 59 0.00 10.11 -11.68
N PRO A 60 -0.68 10.64 -12.71
CA PRO A 60 -0.81 12.09 -12.86
C PRO A 60 -1.44 12.67 -11.60
N LYS A 61 -0.77 13.65 -10.97
CA LYS A 61 -1.24 14.35 -9.76
C LYS A 61 -2.41 15.31 -10.04
N ASN A 62 -3.20 15.12 -11.09
CA ASN A 62 -4.41 15.88 -11.31
C ASN A 62 -5.62 15.12 -10.73
N PRO A 63 -6.17 15.53 -9.58
CA PRO A 63 -7.58 15.33 -9.30
C PRO A 63 -8.40 15.93 -10.46
N PRO A 64 -9.46 15.25 -10.96
CA PRO A 64 -10.42 15.92 -11.83
C PRO A 64 -11.05 17.08 -11.04
N GLU A 65 -10.85 18.32 -11.50
CA GLU A 65 -11.47 19.54 -10.92
C GLU A 65 -12.99 19.60 -11.11
N GLN A 66 -13.60 18.59 -11.75
CA GLN A 66 -15.04 18.49 -11.92
C GLN A 66 -15.54 17.14 -11.36
N PRO A 67 -16.60 17.15 -10.52
CA PRO A 67 -17.28 15.93 -10.15
C PRO A 67 -17.70 15.14 -11.41
N PRO A 68 -17.57 13.80 -11.43
CA PRO A 68 -17.92 13.01 -12.60
C PRO A 68 -19.40 13.23 -12.96
N GLU A 69 -19.67 13.63 -14.19
CA GLU A 69 -21.03 13.91 -14.72
C GLU A 69 -21.91 12.64 -14.76
N ASN A 70 -21.32 11.45 -14.61
CA ASN A 70 -22.04 10.19 -14.43
C ASN A 70 -21.58 9.49 -13.13
N PRO A 71 -22.51 9.01 -12.28
CA PRO A 71 -22.14 8.35 -11.03
C PRO A 71 -21.31 7.08 -11.33
N PRO A 72 -20.14 6.89 -10.71
CA PRO A 72 -19.44 5.62 -10.82
C PRO A 72 -20.28 4.51 -10.18
N GLU A 73 -20.39 3.37 -10.87
CA GLU A 73 -20.97 2.16 -10.30
C GLU A 73 -20.26 1.82 -8.98
N LYS A 74 -21.05 1.49 -7.95
CA LYS A 74 -20.59 1.38 -6.56
C LYS A 74 -19.42 0.41 -6.42
N LEU A 75 -18.24 0.92 -6.06
CA LEU A 75 -17.12 0.11 -5.60
C LEU A 75 -17.47 -0.59 -4.27
N PRO A 76 -17.00 -1.81 -4.01
CA PRO A 76 -17.17 -2.44 -2.70
C PRO A 76 -16.43 -1.63 -1.64
N GLN A 77 -17.17 -1.00 -0.73
CA GLN A 77 -16.60 -0.15 0.32
C GLN A 77 -16.20 -1.01 1.53
N THR A 78 -14.94 -1.48 1.58
CA THR A 78 -14.39 -2.26 2.71
C THR A 78 -13.70 -1.41 3.78
N GLY A 79 -14.29 -0.26 4.11
CA GLY A 79 -13.84 0.61 5.20
C GLY A 79 -15.04 1.09 6.01
N VAL A 80 -14.92 1.11 7.34
CA VAL A 80 -16.01 1.46 8.27
C VAL A 80 -16.67 2.76 7.83
N LEU A 81 -17.90 2.62 7.35
CA LEU A 81 -18.73 3.72 6.91
C LEU A 81 -19.16 4.47 8.17
N TRP A 82 -18.92 5.78 8.28
CA TRP A 82 -19.07 6.53 9.54
C TRP A 82 -20.53 6.81 9.95
N TRP A 83 -21.54 6.44 9.15
CA TRP A 83 -22.96 6.71 9.46
C TRP A 83 -23.62 5.86 10.55
N PRO A 84 -23.20 4.61 10.85
CA PRO A 84 -23.75 3.86 11.97
C PRO A 84 -23.42 4.52 13.31
N VAL A 85 -22.26 5.17 13.43
CA VAL A 85 -21.78 5.79 14.67
C VAL A 85 -22.72 6.90 15.20
N PRO A 86 -23.09 7.95 14.42
CA PRO A 86 -24.00 8.98 14.90
C PRO A 86 -25.43 8.45 15.17
N VAL A 87 -25.90 7.46 14.39
CA VAL A 87 -27.23 6.85 14.61
C VAL A 87 -27.25 6.07 15.93
N LEU A 88 -26.25 5.23 16.18
CA LEU A 88 -26.14 4.46 17.43
C LEU A 88 -25.97 5.38 18.65
N ALA A 89 -25.19 6.46 18.53
CA ALA A 89 -25.04 7.45 19.60
C ALA A 89 -26.36 8.14 19.95
N ALA A 90 -27.15 8.54 18.95
CA ALA A 90 -28.45 9.17 19.16
C ALA A 90 -29.46 8.21 19.81
N VAL A 91 -29.50 6.96 19.36
CA VAL A 91 -30.35 5.91 19.96
C VAL A 91 -29.95 5.63 21.41
N GLY A 92 -28.64 5.55 21.70
CA GLY A 92 -28.13 5.39 23.06
C GLY A 92 -28.54 6.53 23.99
N LEU A 93 -28.43 7.78 23.54
CA LEU A 93 -28.85 8.95 24.32
C LEU A 93 -30.35 8.94 24.61
N ALA A 94 -31.18 8.55 23.63
CA ALA A 94 -32.62 8.43 23.81
C ALA A 94 -33.00 7.40 24.89
N PHE A 95 -32.33 6.24 24.92
CA PHE A 95 -32.54 5.23 25.95
C PHE A 95 -32.13 5.72 27.35
N LEU A 96 -31.04 6.47 27.47
CA LEU A 96 -30.63 7.06 28.75
C LEU A 96 -31.66 8.08 29.26
N VAL A 97 -32.18 8.96 28.39
CA VAL A 97 -33.22 9.92 28.76
C VAL A 97 -34.51 9.21 29.18
N ALA A 98 -34.98 8.23 28.38
CA ALA A 98 -36.17 7.45 28.72
C ALA A 98 -36.00 6.70 30.05
N GLY A 99 -34.84 6.09 30.28
CA GLY A 99 -34.52 5.41 31.53
C GLY A 99 -34.57 6.33 32.75
N THR A 100 -34.05 7.57 32.65
CA THR A 100 -34.13 8.54 33.76
C THR A 100 -35.56 9.04 34.00
N LEU A 101 -36.38 9.20 32.96
CA LEU A 101 -37.78 9.59 33.07
C LEU A 101 -38.65 8.48 33.67
N LEU A 102 -38.38 7.22 33.32
CA LEU A 102 -39.02 6.04 33.91
C LEU A 102 -38.62 5.86 35.38
N LYS A 103 -37.33 6.04 35.72
CA LYS A 103 -36.83 5.99 37.10
C LYS A 103 -37.41 7.10 37.98
N LYS A 104 -37.68 8.28 37.42
CA LYS A 104 -38.27 9.42 38.15
C LYS A 104 -39.78 9.25 38.43
N ARG A 105 -40.44 8.32 37.74
CA ARG A 105 -41.89 8.03 37.86
C ARG A 105 -42.21 6.78 38.70
N SER A 106 -41.18 6.10 39.23
CA SER A 106 -41.32 4.99 40.20
C SER A 106 -40.98 5.46 41.61
#